data_AF-A0ABC9C5X4-F1
#
_entry.id   AF-A0ABC9C5X4-F1
#
_cell.length_a   1.000
_cell.length_b   1.000
_cell.length_c   1.000
_cell.angle_alpha   90.00
_cell.angle_beta   90.00
_cell.angle_gamma   90.00
#
_symmetry.space_group_name_H-M   'P 1'
#
loop_
_entity.id
_entity.type
_entity.pdbx_description
1 polymer ?
#
loop_
_entity_poly.entity_id
_entity_poly.type
_entity_poly.pdbx_seq_one_letter_code
_entity_poly.pdbx_strand_id
1 'polypeptide(L)'
;MRCWAFSAVSTVESINKLVTGELVTLSEQELVECSTNGGNSGCNGGLMDSAFDFIIKNGGIDTEDDYPYKAVDGKCDINRKNAKVVSIDGFEDVPKNDEKSLQKAVAHQPVSVAIEAGGREFQLYKSGVFSGRCTTSLDHGVVAVGYGTENGKDYWIVRNSWGPKWGESGYIRMERNINATSGKCGIAMMASYPTKKGPNPPKPSPTPPTPPPPVAPDHVCDESYSCPAGSTCCCAFGFRNICMVWGCCPIEGATCCKDHASCCPPNYPVCNIRAQTCSASKNSPLSVPALKRTLAKLNAA
;
A
#
# COMPACT_ATOMS: atom_id res chain seq x y z
N MET A 1 3.97 -9.70 -12.92
CA MET A 1 2.77 -8.86 -13.12
C MET A 1 1.81 -9.06 -11.95
N ARG A 2 1.44 -8.02 -11.19
CA ARG A 2 0.42 -8.06 -10.10
C ARG A 2 -0.86 -7.30 -10.45
N CYS A 3 -0.94 -6.84 -11.70
CA CYS A 3 -2.00 -6.00 -12.23
C CYS A 3 -3.40 -6.59 -12.03
N TRP A 4 -3.53 -7.91 -12.05
CA TRP A 4 -4.77 -8.63 -11.78
C TRP A 4 -5.31 -8.33 -10.38
N ALA A 5 -4.44 -8.27 -9.37
CA ALA A 5 -4.84 -7.97 -7.99
C ALA A 5 -5.29 -6.52 -7.86
N PHE A 6 -4.53 -5.56 -8.39
CA PHE A 6 -4.89 -4.14 -8.40
C PHE A 6 -6.21 -3.88 -9.16
N SER A 7 -6.42 -4.56 -10.29
CA SER A 7 -7.65 -4.45 -11.07
C SER A 7 -8.84 -4.98 -10.28
N ALA A 8 -8.72 -6.17 -9.68
CA ALA A 8 -9.79 -6.78 -8.88
C ALA A 8 -10.09 -5.96 -7.61
N VAL A 9 -9.07 -5.56 -6.85
CA VAL A 9 -9.25 -4.72 -5.65
C VAL A 9 -9.97 -3.43 -6.01
N SER A 10 -9.51 -2.71 -7.02
CA SER A 10 -10.12 -1.43 -7.42
C SER A 10 -11.61 -1.56 -7.77
N THR A 11 -12.05 -2.66 -8.37
CA THR A 11 -13.48 -2.87 -8.68
C THR A 11 -14.28 -3.30 -7.45
N VAL A 12 -13.69 -4.05 -6.52
CA VAL A 12 -14.30 -4.39 -5.22
C VAL A 12 -14.48 -3.14 -4.34
N GLU A 13 -13.46 -2.28 -4.25
CA GLU A 13 -13.56 -0.98 -3.56
C GLU A 13 -14.69 -0.11 -4.15
N SER A 14 -14.77 -0.10 -5.48
CA SER A 14 -15.75 0.71 -6.20
C SER A 14 -17.18 0.23 -5.98
N ILE A 15 -17.45 -1.08 -6.13
CA ILE A 15 -18.79 -1.61 -5.88
C ILE A 15 -19.18 -1.49 -4.40
N ASN A 16 -18.22 -1.61 -3.49
CA ASN A 16 -18.46 -1.35 -2.07
C ASN A 16 -18.91 0.10 -1.84
N LYS A 17 -18.22 1.08 -2.43
CA LYS A 17 -18.61 2.49 -2.34
C LYS A 17 -20.00 2.74 -2.92
N LEU A 18 -20.33 2.12 -4.05
CA LEU A 18 -21.63 2.28 -4.70
C LEU A 18 -22.79 1.71 -3.85
N VAL A 19 -22.59 0.55 -3.21
CA VAL A 19 -23.65 -0.14 -2.44
C VAL A 19 -23.78 0.38 -1.02
N THR A 20 -22.66 0.68 -0.36
CA THR A 20 -22.63 1.02 1.08
C THR A 20 -22.42 2.50 1.36
N GLY A 21 -21.92 3.26 0.39
CA GLY A 21 -21.48 4.64 0.59
C GLY A 21 -20.08 4.77 1.22
N GLU A 22 -19.42 3.67 1.59
CA GLU A 22 -18.08 3.68 2.19
C GLU A 22 -17.00 3.32 1.16
N LEU A 23 -15.97 4.17 1.04
CA LEU A 23 -14.78 3.85 0.26
C LEU A 23 -13.74 3.31 1.25
N VAL A 24 -13.39 2.04 1.11
CA VAL A 24 -12.43 1.34 1.97
C VAL A 24 -11.25 0.96 1.10
N THR A 25 -10.02 1.24 1.54
CA THR A 25 -8.81 0.83 0.82
C THR A 25 -8.47 -0.61 1.19
N LEU A 26 -8.39 -1.49 0.20
CA LEU A 26 -8.30 -2.95 0.40
C LEU A 26 -6.93 -3.48 -0.02
N SER A 27 -6.56 -4.65 0.51
CA SER A 27 -5.23 -5.22 0.32
C SER A 27 -5.06 -5.97 -0.99
N GLU A 28 -4.24 -5.46 -1.91
CA GLU A 28 -3.78 -6.27 -3.04
C GLU A 28 -2.84 -7.41 -2.61
N GLN A 29 -2.10 -7.22 -1.51
CA GLN A 29 -1.12 -8.19 -1.03
C GLN A 29 -1.78 -9.47 -0.49
N GLU A 30 -2.93 -9.35 0.16
CA GLU A 30 -3.72 -10.52 0.58
C GLU A 30 -4.04 -11.38 -0.64
N LEU A 31 -4.50 -10.78 -1.75
CA LEU A 31 -4.73 -11.54 -2.98
C LEU A 31 -3.45 -12.19 -3.50
N VAL A 32 -2.36 -11.43 -3.59
CA VAL A 32 -1.06 -11.91 -4.10
C VAL A 32 -0.56 -13.13 -3.31
N GLU A 33 -0.67 -13.11 -1.99
CA GLU A 33 -0.13 -14.16 -1.12
C GLU A 33 -1.12 -15.30 -0.84
N CYS A 34 -2.43 -15.04 -0.84
CA CYS A 34 -3.46 -15.98 -0.35
C CYS A 34 -4.36 -16.59 -1.42
N SER A 35 -4.45 -16.01 -2.63
CA SER A 35 -5.30 -16.56 -3.70
C SER A 35 -4.60 -17.60 -4.59
N THR A 36 -3.41 -18.07 -4.21
CA THR A 36 -2.59 -18.97 -5.04
C THR A 36 -3.20 -20.34 -5.29
N ASN A 37 -4.00 -20.83 -4.35
CA ASN A 37 -4.75 -22.09 -4.51
C ASN A 37 -5.97 -21.96 -5.46
N GLY A 38 -6.33 -20.73 -5.86
CA GLY A 38 -7.47 -20.43 -6.74
C GLY A 38 -7.09 -20.15 -8.20
N GLY A 39 -5.85 -20.46 -8.61
CA GLY A 39 -5.37 -20.29 -9.98
C GLY A 39 -4.51 -19.05 -10.21
N ASN A 40 -4.35 -18.17 -9.22
CA ASN A 40 -3.41 -17.05 -9.29
C ASN A 40 -2.00 -17.48 -8.92
N SER A 41 -0.99 -16.79 -9.44
CA SER A 41 0.43 -17.11 -9.24
C SER A 41 1.22 -15.94 -8.66
N GLY A 42 0.58 -15.14 -7.80
CA GLY A 42 1.20 -13.99 -7.13
C GLY A 42 1.79 -12.99 -8.11
N CYS A 43 3.10 -12.77 -8.03
CA CYS A 43 3.86 -11.89 -8.92
C CYS A 43 4.01 -12.44 -10.33
N ASN A 44 3.76 -13.73 -10.57
CA ASN A 44 3.91 -14.35 -11.89
C ASN A 44 2.65 -14.20 -12.78
N GLY A 45 1.61 -13.56 -12.28
CA GLY A 45 0.37 -13.32 -13.01
C GLY A 45 -0.84 -13.96 -12.33
N GLY A 46 -2.01 -13.69 -12.88
CA GLY A 46 -3.29 -14.11 -12.32
C GLY A 46 -4.46 -13.51 -13.12
N LEU A 47 -5.66 -13.90 -12.72
CA LEU A 47 -6.93 -13.46 -13.29
C LEU A 47 -7.77 -12.77 -12.23
N MET A 48 -8.51 -11.75 -12.64
CA MET A 48 -9.40 -10.99 -11.76
C MET A 48 -10.54 -11.89 -11.24
N ASP A 49 -11.04 -12.81 -12.05
CA ASP A 49 -12.10 -13.75 -11.68
C ASP A 49 -11.67 -14.68 -10.54
N SER A 50 -10.44 -15.21 -10.62
CA SER A 50 -9.83 -16.00 -9.54
C SER A 50 -9.66 -15.19 -8.26
N ALA A 51 -9.39 -13.88 -8.38
CA ALA A 51 -9.36 -13.00 -7.23
C ALA A 51 -10.76 -12.81 -6.61
N PHE A 52 -11.78 -12.56 -7.42
CA PHE A 52 -13.16 -12.44 -6.93
C PHE A 52 -13.63 -13.73 -6.27
N ASP A 53 -13.39 -14.89 -6.89
CA ASP A 53 -13.71 -16.20 -6.32
C ASP A 53 -13.00 -16.44 -4.96
N PHE A 54 -11.74 -16.03 -4.84
CA PHE A 54 -11.05 -16.05 -3.55
C PHE A 54 -11.75 -15.18 -2.51
N ILE A 55 -12.09 -13.92 -2.83
CA ILE A 55 -12.73 -13.00 -1.89
C ILE A 55 -14.07 -13.58 -1.39
N ILE A 56 -14.86 -14.16 -2.30
CA ILE A 56 -16.14 -14.82 -1.98
C ILE A 56 -15.89 -15.97 -1.01
N LYS A 57 -14.98 -16.89 -1.34
CA LYS A 57 -14.68 -18.09 -0.52
C LYS A 57 -14.01 -17.75 0.81
N ASN A 58 -13.23 -16.68 0.86
CA ASN A 58 -12.55 -16.21 2.07
C ASN A 58 -13.55 -15.53 3.03
N GLY A 59 -14.72 -15.12 2.52
CA GLY A 59 -15.75 -14.38 3.28
C GLY A 59 -15.49 -12.87 3.32
N GLY A 60 -14.64 -12.37 2.42
CA GLY A 60 -14.23 -10.98 2.34
C GLY A 60 -12.72 -10.81 2.14
N ILE A 61 -12.29 -9.56 2.15
CA ILE A 61 -10.90 -9.11 1.98
C ILE A 61 -10.58 -8.04 3.03
N ASP A 62 -9.33 -8.03 3.48
CA ASP A 62 -8.78 -7.13 4.49
C ASP A 62 -8.42 -5.74 3.94
N THR A 63 -8.19 -4.78 4.83
CA THR A 63 -7.71 -3.45 4.45
C THR A 63 -6.24 -3.47 4.06
N GLU A 64 -5.82 -2.47 3.30
CA GLU A 64 -4.39 -2.22 3.05
C GLU A 64 -3.60 -2.00 4.35
N ASP A 65 -4.21 -1.41 5.39
CA ASP A 65 -3.54 -1.19 6.68
C ASP A 65 -3.29 -2.50 7.44
N ASP A 66 -4.27 -3.43 7.41
CA ASP A 66 -4.17 -4.73 8.07
C ASP A 66 -3.21 -5.67 7.32
N TYR A 67 -3.19 -5.58 5.98
CA TYR A 67 -2.35 -6.40 5.12
C TYR A 67 -1.63 -5.55 4.04
N PRO A 68 -0.55 -4.83 4.41
CA PRO A 68 0.08 -3.87 3.51
C PRO A 68 0.79 -4.48 2.31
N TYR A 69 0.79 -3.73 1.22
CA TYR A 69 1.48 -4.06 -0.02
C TYR A 69 3.00 -4.07 0.12
N LYS A 70 3.60 -5.21 -0.23
CA LYS A 70 5.06 -5.44 -0.13
C LYS A 70 5.74 -5.46 -1.48
N ALA A 71 4.98 -5.47 -2.56
CA ALA A 71 5.50 -5.55 -3.92
C ALA A 71 6.46 -6.76 -4.14
N VAL A 72 6.22 -7.88 -3.46
CA VAL A 72 6.93 -9.17 -3.62
C VAL A 72 5.98 -10.33 -3.32
N ASP A 73 6.35 -11.53 -3.76
CA ASP A 73 5.65 -12.75 -3.32
C ASP A 73 5.98 -13.04 -1.86
N GLY A 74 5.01 -13.64 -1.18
CA GLY A 74 5.12 -14.08 0.20
C GLY A 74 4.21 -15.27 0.46
N LYS A 75 4.30 -15.80 1.67
CA LYS A 75 3.34 -16.81 2.13
C LYS A 75 2.12 -16.09 2.68
N CYS A 76 0.94 -16.63 2.43
CA CYS A 76 -0.30 -16.15 3.04
C CYS A 76 -0.15 -16.06 4.57
N ASP A 77 -0.24 -14.85 5.12
CA ASP A 77 -0.18 -14.58 6.55
C ASP A 77 -1.58 -14.70 7.15
N ILE A 78 -1.87 -15.87 7.71
CA ILE A 78 -3.18 -16.18 8.30
C ILE A 78 -3.51 -15.27 9.49
N ASN A 79 -2.50 -14.71 10.18
CA ASN A 79 -2.74 -13.82 11.31
C ASN A 79 -3.22 -12.45 10.86
N ARG A 80 -2.75 -11.98 9.69
CA ARG A 80 -3.23 -10.74 9.07
C ARG A 80 -4.53 -10.94 8.31
N LYS A 81 -4.71 -12.15 7.75
CA LYS A 81 -5.90 -12.51 6.99
C LYS A 81 -7.13 -12.80 7.86
N ASN A 82 -7.61 -11.81 8.60
CA ASN A 82 -8.59 -12.03 9.67
C ASN A 82 -9.74 -11.01 9.78
N ALA A 83 -9.61 -9.80 9.25
CA ALA A 83 -10.59 -8.73 9.44
C ALA A 83 -11.76 -8.80 8.46
N LYS A 84 -11.51 -9.16 7.19
CA LYS A 84 -12.50 -9.43 6.14
C LYS A 84 -13.54 -8.31 6.03
N VAL A 85 -13.06 -7.08 5.92
CA VAL A 85 -13.85 -5.85 6.08
C VAL A 85 -14.83 -5.58 4.94
N VAL A 86 -14.56 -6.12 3.74
CA VAL A 86 -15.43 -5.96 2.57
C VAL A 86 -15.66 -7.33 1.94
N SER A 87 -16.92 -7.62 1.62
CA SER A 87 -17.33 -8.83 0.90
C SER A 87 -18.08 -8.49 -0.38
N ILE A 88 -18.04 -9.44 -1.32
CA ILE A 88 -18.83 -9.46 -2.56
C ILE A 88 -19.63 -10.77 -2.60
N ASP A 89 -20.76 -10.75 -3.30
CA ASP A 89 -21.70 -11.87 -3.39
C ASP A 89 -21.44 -12.77 -4.61
N GLY A 90 -20.72 -12.24 -5.60
CA GLY A 90 -20.46 -12.90 -6.87
C GLY A 90 -19.59 -12.03 -7.77
N PHE A 91 -19.44 -12.47 -9.02
CA PHE A 91 -18.89 -11.68 -10.11
C PHE A 91 -19.54 -12.14 -11.41
N GLU A 92 -19.49 -11.29 -12.43
CA GLU A 92 -20.04 -11.57 -13.75
C GLU A 92 -19.02 -11.20 -14.84
N ASP A 93 -18.99 -12.00 -15.88
CA ASP A 93 -18.22 -11.71 -17.09
C ASP A 93 -19.05 -10.89 -18.07
N VAL A 94 -18.44 -9.85 -18.62
CA VAL A 94 -19.01 -9.12 -19.75
C VAL A 94 -18.91 -10.00 -21.01
N PRO A 95 -19.95 -10.05 -21.85
CA PRO A 95 -19.88 -10.71 -23.16
C PRO A 95 -18.63 -10.34 -23.94
N LYS A 96 -17.85 -11.38 -24.27
CA LYS A 96 -16.57 -11.24 -24.95
C LYS A 96 -16.71 -10.57 -26.31
N ASN A 97 -15.80 -9.67 -26.61
CA ASN A 97 -15.70 -8.93 -27.87
C ASN A 97 -16.93 -8.06 -28.18
N ASP A 98 -17.56 -7.52 -27.13
CA ASP A 98 -18.72 -6.63 -27.26
C ASP A 98 -18.52 -5.35 -26.44
N GLU A 99 -17.98 -4.30 -27.08
CA GLU A 99 -17.80 -2.98 -26.46
C GLU A 99 -19.13 -2.36 -25.99
N LYS A 100 -20.28 -2.73 -26.57
CA LYS A 100 -21.58 -2.21 -26.12
C LYS A 100 -21.97 -2.84 -24.79
N SER A 101 -21.74 -4.14 -24.63
CA SER A 101 -21.96 -4.81 -23.36
C SER A 101 -20.99 -4.31 -22.28
N LEU A 102 -19.72 -4.09 -22.64
CA LEU A 102 -18.76 -3.44 -21.74
C LEU A 102 -19.22 -2.03 -21.35
N GLN A 103 -19.73 -1.25 -22.29
CA GLN A 103 -20.22 0.11 -22.04
C GLN A 103 -21.38 0.10 -21.04
N LYS A 104 -22.32 -0.83 -21.21
CA LYS A 104 -23.44 -1.00 -20.27
C LYS A 104 -22.94 -1.33 -18.86
N ALA A 105 -21.98 -2.24 -18.73
CA ALA A 105 -21.42 -2.58 -17.43
C ALA A 105 -20.70 -1.38 -16.78
N VAL A 106 -19.83 -0.69 -17.54
CA VAL A 106 -19.09 0.50 -17.07
C VAL A 106 -20.02 1.65 -16.65
N ALA A 107 -21.20 1.75 -17.26
CA ALA A 107 -22.20 2.76 -16.87
C ALA A 107 -22.78 2.52 -15.47
N HIS A 108 -22.74 1.28 -14.96
CA HIS A 108 -23.27 0.92 -13.64
C HIS A 108 -22.17 0.91 -12.57
N GLN A 109 -20.97 0.45 -12.92
CA GLN A 109 -19.83 0.36 -12.00
C GLN A 109 -18.50 0.23 -12.76
N PRO A 110 -17.36 0.53 -12.14
CA PRO A 110 -16.05 0.20 -12.71
C PRO A 110 -15.89 -1.30 -12.99
N VAL A 111 -15.26 -1.62 -14.12
CA VAL A 111 -15.10 -3.00 -14.64
C VAL A 111 -13.62 -3.34 -14.79
N SER A 112 -13.23 -4.52 -14.32
CA SER A 112 -11.89 -5.04 -14.48
C SER A 112 -11.74 -5.52 -15.91
N VAL A 113 -10.70 -5.07 -16.62
CA VAL A 113 -10.45 -5.44 -18.02
C VAL A 113 -9.00 -5.84 -18.22
N ALA A 114 -8.76 -6.82 -19.09
CA ALA A 114 -7.41 -7.12 -19.56
C ALA A 114 -7.13 -6.42 -20.89
N ILE A 115 -5.90 -5.95 -21.06
CA ILE A 115 -5.41 -5.29 -22.27
C ILE A 115 -4.00 -5.81 -22.61
N GLU A 116 -3.55 -5.52 -23.82
CA GLU A 116 -2.12 -5.52 -24.15
C GLU A 116 -1.50 -4.15 -23.86
N ALA A 117 -0.50 -4.13 -22.99
CA ALA A 117 0.20 -2.92 -22.53
C ALA A 117 1.73 -2.98 -22.73
N GLY A 118 2.26 -4.09 -23.25
CA GLY A 118 3.68 -4.29 -23.54
C GLY A 118 4.22 -3.43 -24.69
N GLY A 119 3.36 -2.92 -25.58
CA GLY A 119 3.73 -2.09 -26.71
C GLY A 119 4.37 -0.75 -26.33
N ARG A 120 5.40 -0.34 -27.09
CA ARG A 120 6.14 0.91 -26.83
C ARG A 120 5.25 2.15 -26.81
N GLU A 121 4.26 2.23 -27.70
CA GLU A 121 3.35 3.38 -27.76
C GLU A 121 2.47 3.48 -26.51
N PHE A 122 2.02 2.35 -25.95
CA PHE A 122 1.29 2.32 -24.69
C PHE A 122 2.18 2.75 -23.52
N GLN A 123 3.38 2.17 -23.40
CA GLN A 123 4.32 2.50 -22.32
C GLN A 123 4.68 4.00 -22.28
N LEU A 124 4.81 4.63 -23.45
CA LEU A 124 5.19 6.04 -23.58
C LEU A 124 4.01 7.02 -23.57
N TYR A 125 2.77 6.55 -23.39
CA TYR A 125 1.58 7.40 -23.35
C TYR A 125 1.71 8.50 -22.28
N LYS A 126 1.22 9.70 -22.62
CA LYS A 126 1.24 10.89 -21.76
C LYS A 126 -0.12 11.57 -21.62
N SER A 127 -0.83 11.77 -22.73
CA SER A 127 -2.15 12.42 -22.73
C SER A 127 -2.87 12.23 -24.06
N GLY A 128 -4.16 12.61 -24.09
CA GLY A 128 -5.02 12.53 -25.27
C GLY A 128 -5.70 11.18 -25.41
N VAL A 129 -6.56 11.05 -26.43
CA VAL A 129 -7.15 9.75 -26.78
C VAL A 129 -6.08 8.89 -27.47
N PHE A 130 -5.68 7.81 -26.79
CA PHE A 130 -4.69 6.86 -27.24
C PHE A 130 -5.19 6.09 -28.47
N SER A 131 -4.60 6.43 -29.61
CA SER A 131 -4.82 5.76 -30.89
C SER A 131 -3.63 4.90 -31.33
N GLY A 132 -2.64 4.71 -30.46
CA GLY A 132 -1.39 4.02 -30.80
C GLY A 132 -1.56 2.54 -31.15
N ARG A 133 -0.49 1.95 -31.67
CA ARG A 133 -0.45 0.51 -32.02
C ARG A 133 -0.37 -0.35 -30.77
N CYS A 134 -1.19 -1.40 -30.77
CA CYS A 134 -1.19 -2.48 -29.78
C CYS A 134 -1.73 -3.77 -30.42
N THR A 135 -1.43 -4.91 -29.81
CA THR A 135 -1.93 -6.23 -30.23
C THR A 135 -3.12 -6.64 -29.36
N THR A 136 -3.53 -7.90 -29.45
CA THR A 136 -4.54 -8.54 -28.59
C THR A 136 -3.95 -9.66 -27.72
N SER A 137 -2.62 -9.73 -27.62
CA SER A 137 -1.91 -10.63 -26.70
C SER A 137 -1.96 -10.03 -25.29
N LEU A 138 -3.07 -10.23 -24.60
CA LEU A 138 -3.36 -9.64 -23.28
C LEU A 138 -2.26 -9.98 -22.27
N ASP A 139 -1.73 -8.96 -21.60
CA ASP A 139 -0.63 -9.09 -20.63
C ASP A 139 -0.84 -8.26 -19.35
N HIS A 140 -1.85 -7.37 -19.32
CA HIS A 140 -2.02 -6.41 -18.24
C HIS A 140 -3.49 -6.21 -17.84
N GLY A 141 -3.74 -6.22 -16.53
CA GLY A 141 -5.05 -5.99 -15.93
C GLY A 141 -5.20 -4.55 -15.46
N VAL A 142 -6.29 -3.89 -15.87
CA VAL A 142 -6.60 -2.49 -15.57
C VAL A 142 -8.09 -2.34 -15.26
N VAL A 143 -8.57 -1.12 -15.02
CA VAL A 143 -9.99 -0.87 -14.73
C VAL A 143 -10.56 0.17 -15.68
N ALA A 144 -11.62 -0.19 -16.39
CA ALA A 144 -12.45 0.78 -17.10
C ALA A 144 -13.39 1.46 -16.09
N VAL A 145 -13.16 2.76 -15.84
CA VAL A 145 -13.90 3.55 -14.84
C VAL A 145 -14.91 4.51 -15.46
N GLY A 146 -14.95 4.60 -16.78
CA GLY A 146 -15.85 5.47 -17.50
C GLY A 146 -15.59 5.45 -19.00
N TYR A 147 -16.33 6.28 -19.72
CA TYR A 147 -16.17 6.49 -21.15
C TYR A 147 -16.68 7.88 -21.54
N GLY A 148 -16.30 8.34 -22.72
CA GLY A 148 -16.76 9.63 -23.24
C GLY A 148 -16.55 9.76 -24.75
N THR A 149 -16.72 10.99 -25.21
CA THR A 149 -16.49 11.41 -26.59
C THR A 149 -15.86 12.80 -26.56
N GLU A 150 -14.74 12.98 -27.25
CA GLU A 150 -14.06 14.27 -27.38
C GLU A 150 -13.70 14.49 -28.85
N ASN A 151 -14.13 15.62 -29.43
CA ASN A 151 -13.85 15.96 -30.83
C ASN A 151 -14.26 14.86 -31.84
N GLY A 152 -15.39 14.21 -31.59
CA GLY A 152 -15.90 13.11 -32.43
C GLY A 152 -15.15 11.78 -32.25
N LYS A 153 -14.22 11.68 -31.29
CA LYS A 153 -13.54 10.43 -30.94
C LYS A 153 -14.08 9.87 -29.64
N ASP A 154 -14.59 8.65 -29.71
CA ASP A 154 -15.03 7.89 -28.55
C ASP A 154 -13.84 7.33 -27.79
N TYR A 155 -13.90 7.34 -26.46
CA TYR A 155 -12.85 6.77 -25.62
C TYR A 155 -13.40 6.07 -24.37
N TRP A 156 -12.61 5.11 -23.87
CA TRP A 156 -12.66 4.57 -22.52
C TRP A 156 -11.78 5.41 -21.60
N ILE A 157 -12.19 5.61 -20.34
CA ILE A 157 -11.33 6.12 -19.27
C ILE A 157 -10.85 4.92 -18.48
N VAL A 158 -9.55 4.66 -18.51
CA VAL A 158 -8.95 3.47 -17.91
C VAL A 158 -7.95 3.87 -16.83
N ARG A 159 -8.15 3.36 -15.62
CA ARG A 159 -7.24 3.50 -14.48
C ARG A 159 -6.14 2.45 -14.59
N ASN A 160 -4.88 2.91 -14.59
CA ASN A 160 -3.70 2.03 -14.58
C ASN A 160 -3.09 1.96 -13.16
N SER A 161 -2.21 0.98 -12.94
CA SER A 161 -1.53 0.73 -11.67
C SER A 161 -0.02 1.08 -11.70
N TRP A 162 0.40 1.97 -12.60
CA TRP A 162 1.80 2.41 -12.78
C TRP A 162 2.13 3.75 -12.09
N GLY A 163 1.24 4.18 -11.20
CA GLY A 163 1.36 5.41 -10.44
C GLY A 163 0.99 6.68 -11.22
N PRO A 164 0.86 7.82 -10.52
CA PRO A 164 0.25 9.04 -11.06
C PRO A 164 1.14 9.79 -12.06
N LYS A 165 2.44 9.44 -12.16
CA LYS A 165 3.37 10.09 -13.11
C LYS A 165 3.24 9.56 -14.55
N TRP A 166 2.52 8.45 -14.72
CA TRP A 166 2.27 7.86 -16.03
C TRP A 166 0.93 8.35 -16.59
N GLY A 167 0.87 8.61 -17.90
CA GLY A 167 -0.36 9.08 -18.56
C GLY A 167 -0.98 10.33 -17.93
N GLU A 168 -2.30 10.37 -17.92
CA GLU A 168 -3.10 11.47 -17.38
C GLU A 168 -3.36 11.21 -15.88
N SER A 169 -2.37 11.52 -15.03
CA SER A 169 -2.43 11.26 -13.57
C SER A 169 -2.67 9.79 -13.20
N GLY A 170 -2.07 8.86 -13.94
CA GLY A 170 -2.25 7.41 -13.78
C GLY A 170 -3.36 6.80 -14.64
N TYR A 171 -4.05 7.62 -15.45
CA TYR A 171 -5.11 7.19 -16.36
C TYR A 171 -4.66 7.24 -17.81
N ILE A 172 -5.39 6.51 -18.65
CA ILE A 172 -5.31 6.59 -20.10
C ILE A 172 -6.72 6.67 -20.69
N ARG A 173 -6.89 7.54 -21.67
CA ARG A 173 -8.09 7.55 -22.52
C ARG A 173 -7.83 6.68 -23.74
N MET A 174 -8.40 5.49 -23.83
CA MET A 174 -8.19 4.56 -24.96
C MET A 174 -9.29 4.71 -26.00
N GLU A 175 -8.96 4.70 -27.30
CA GLU A 175 -10.00 4.69 -28.35
C GLU A 175 -11.07 3.60 -28.10
N ARG A 176 -12.33 3.98 -28.30
CA ARG A 176 -13.50 3.11 -28.18
C ARG A 176 -14.25 3.08 -29.51
N ASN A 177 -15.01 2.01 -29.75
CA ASN A 177 -15.80 1.84 -30.96
C ASN A 177 -14.94 1.79 -32.24
N ILE A 178 -13.79 1.12 -32.17
CA ILE A 178 -12.93 0.90 -33.34
C ILE A 178 -13.47 -0.24 -34.21
N ASN A 179 -12.97 -0.37 -35.44
CA ASN A 179 -13.31 -1.49 -36.33
C ASN A 179 -12.57 -2.79 -35.95
N ALA A 180 -12.63 -3.17 -34.67
CA ALA A 180 -12.13 -4.44 -34.14
C ALA A 180 -13.02 -4.85 -32.97
N THR A 181 -13.64 -6.03 -33.05
CA THR A 181 -14.57 -6.51 -32.01
C THR A 181 -13.89 -6.76 -30.66
N SER A 182 -12.57 -6.98 -30.65
CA SER A 182 -11.76 -7.06 -29.43
C SER A 182 -11.69 -5.75 -28.64
N GLY A 183 -12.09 -4.63 -29.24
CA GLY A 183 -11.79 -3.28 -28.74
C GLY A 183 -10.30 -2.96 -28.85
N LYS A 184 -9.95 -1.69 -28.57
CA LYS A 184 -8.57 -1.21 -28.59
C LYS A 184 -7.72 -1.99 -27.58
N CYS A 185 -6.61 -2.55 -28.05
CA CYS A 185 -5.68 -3.36 -27.26
C CYS A 185 -6.32 -4.58 -26.56
N GLY A 186 -7.44 -5.08 -27.09
CA GLY A 186 -8.15 -6.24 -26.54
C GLY A 186 -9.03 -5.94 -25.33
N ILE A 187 -9.32 -4.67 -25.01
CA ILE A 187 -10.08 -4.27 -23.81
C ILE A 187 -11.44 -4.95 -23.64
N ALA A 188 -12.10 -5.41 -24.72
CA ALA A 188 -13.38 -6.10 -24.68
C ALA A 188 -13.26 -7.64 -24.66
N MET A 189 -12.04 -8.20 -24.63
CA MET A 189 -11.82 -9.65 -24.74
C MET A 189 -12.00 -10.40 -23.41
N MET A 190 -11.63 -9.76 -22.29
CA MET A 190 -11.69 -10.32 -20.95
C MET A 190 -12.02 -9.19 -19.98
N ALA A 191 -13.30 -9.07 -19.66
CA ALA A 191 -13.82 -8.04 -18.78
C ALA A 191 -14.80 -8.67 -17.79
N SER A 192 -14.65 -8.34 -16.51
CA SER A 192 -15.48 -8.87 -15.44
C SER A 192 -15.64 -7.85 -14.32
N TYR A 193 -16.69 -8.00 -13.52
CA TYR A 193 -16.96 -7.11 -12.40
C TYR A 193 -17.55 -7.87 -11.21
N PRO A 194 -17.19 -7.49 -9.97
CA PRO A 194 -17.79 -8.07 -8.77
C PRO A 194 -19.22 -7.57 -8.58
N THR A 195 -20.08 -8.40 -8.01
CA THR A 195 -21.45 -8.04 -7.62
C THR A 195 -21.59 -8.00 -6.10
N LYS A 196 -22.32 -7.01 -5.60
CA LYS A 196 -22.61 -6.82 -4.18
C LYS A 196 -24.06 -6.37 -4.00
N LYS A 197 -24.77 -6.99 -3.06
CA LYS A 197 -26.21 -6.82 -2.82
C LYS A 197 -26.51 -6.17 -1.47
N GLY A 198 -25.55 -6.21 -0.55
CA GLY A 198 -25.80 -5.86 0.85
C GLY A 198 -24.63 -5.18 1.56
N PRO A 199 -24.81 -4.89 2.85
CA PRO A 199 -23.78 -4.25 3.68
C PRO A 199 -22.53 -5.13 3.80
N ASN A 200 -21.47 -4.54 4.33
CA ASN A 200 -20.26 -5.28 4.66
C ASN A 200 -20.49 -6.24 5.84
N PRO A 201 -19.64 -7.28 5.98
CA PRO A 201 -19.65 -8.11 7.16
C PRO A 201 -19.56 -7.23 8.41
N PRO A 202 -20.21 -7.61 9.53
CA PRO A 202 -20.02 -6.91 10.78
C PRO A 202 -18.52 -6.87 11.05
N LYS A 203 -17.98 -5.66 11.24
CA LYS A 203 -16.56 -5.51 11.62
C LYS A 203 -16.31 -6.48 12.77
N PRO A 204 -15.25 -7.31 12.70
CA PRO A 204 -14.85 -8.09 13.86
C PRO A 204 -14.82 -7.12 15.04
N SER A 205 -15.50 -7.49 16.14
CA SER A 205 -15.40 -6.69 17.36
C SER A 205 -13.92 -6.43 17.61
N PRO A 206 -13.50 -5.18 17.89
CA PRO A 206 -12.09 -4.89 18.06
C PRO A 206 -11.57 -5.89 19.07
N THR A 207 -10.65 -6.75 18.63
CA THR A 207 -9.87 -7.58 19.53
C THR A 207 -9.36 -6.59 20.58
N PRO A 208 -9.58 -6.81 21.89
CA PRO A 208 -9.00 -5.95 22.91
C PRO A 208 -7.55 -5.71 22.52
N PRO A 209 -7.06 -4.45 22.51
CA PRO A 209 -5.70 -4.18 22.11
C PRO A 209 -4.83 -5.17 22.85
N THR A 210 -4.03 -5.95 22.10
CA THR A 210 -3.06 -6.86 22.70
C THR A 210 -2.36 -6.06 23.78
N PRO A 211 -2.34 -6.52 25.05
CA PRO A 211 -1.64 -5.79 26.09
C PRO A 211 -0.25 -5.48 25.54
N PRO A 212 0.22 -4.22 25.66
CA PRO A 212 1.57 -3.89 25.22
C PRO A 212 2.51 -4.95 25.78
N PRO A 213 3.53 -5.39 25.02
CA PRO A 213 4.52 -6.32 25.52
C PRO A 213 4.95 -5.84 26.92
N PRO A 214 5.07 -6.73 27.91
CA PRO A 214 5.31 -6.35 29.30
C PRO A 214 6.41 -5.30 29.30
N VAL A 215 6.08 -4.12 29.84
CA VAL A 215 6.96 -2.95 29.86
C VAL A 215 8.29 -3.45 30.40
N ALA A 216 9.30 -3.50 29.53
CA ALA A 216 10.63 -3.87 29.95
C ALA A 216 11.03 -2.89 31.08
N PRO A 217 11.66 -3.38 32.16
CA PRO A 217 11.94 -2.54 33.31
C PRO A 217 12.76 -1.33 32.87
N ASP A 218 12.43 -0.17 33.44
CA ASP A 218 13.17 1.07 33.18
C ASP A 218 14.67 0.85 33.39
N HIS A 219 15.48 1.42 32.51
CA HIS A 219 16.93 1.43 32.64
C HIS A 219 17.32 2.43 33.75
N VAL A 220 17.71 1.91 34.91
CA VAL A 220 18.14 2.72 36.06
C VAL A 220 19.44 3.46 35.73
N CYS A 221 19.45 4.79 35.86
CA CYS A 221 20.63 5.62 35.62
C CYS A 221 21.47 5.78 36.90
N ASP A 222 20.80 6.02 38.03
CA ASP A 222 21.36 6.04 39.38
C ASP A 222 20.25 5.77 40.41
N GLU A 223 20.52 5.98 41.71
CA GLU A 223 19.54 5.80 42.79
C GLU A 223 18.30 6.69 42.61
N SER A 224 18.45 7.86 41.99
CA SER A 224 17.41 8.89 41.90
C SER A 224 16.74 8.97 40.53
N TYR A 225 17.31 8.41 39.47
CA TYR A 225 16.82 8.58 38.10
C TYR A 225 16.77 7.27 37.31
N SER A 226 15.75 7.16 36.46
CA SER A 226 15.61 6.09 35.47
C SER A 226 15.20 6.63 34.10
N CYS A 227 15.54 5.86 33.06
CA CYS A 227 15.11 6.08 31.69
C CYS A 227 14.23 4.92 31.21
N PRO A 228 13.34 5.14 30.23
CA PRO A 228 12.56 4.07 29.63
C PRO A 228 13.46 2.96 29.08
N ALA A 229 12.99 1.72 29.09
CA ALA A 229 13.72 0.61 28.49
C ALA A 229 14.17 0.90 27.04
N GLY A 230 15.36 0.43 26.67
CA GLY A 230 15.96 0.71 25.37
C GLY A 230 16.53 2.14 25.21
N SER A 231 16.62 2.91 26.30
CA SER A 231 17.24 4.24 26.33
C SER A 231 18.65 4.20 26.92
N THR A 232 19.46 5.21 26.60
CA THR A 232 20.77 5.43 27.22
C THR A 232 20.73 6.61 28.20
N CYS A 233 21.19 6.38 29.43
CA CYS A 233 21.34 7.41 30.44
C CYS A 233 22.51 8.33 30.10
N CYS A 234 22.23 9.62 29.91
CA CYS A 234 23.20 10.64 29.59
C CYS A 234 23.19 11.76 30.63
N CYS A 235 24.35 12.10 31.18
CA CYS A 235 24.40 13.19 32.16
C CYS A 235 24.04 14.54 31.54
N ALA A 236 22.96 15.15 32.04
CA ALA A 236 22.48 16.46 31.60
C ALA A 236 23.10 17.59 32.45
N PHE A 237 23.29 17.35 33.74
CA PHE A 237 23.94 18.29 34.65
C PHE A 237 24.71 17.52 35.73
N GLY A 238 25.99 17.83 35.91
CA GLY A 238 26.86 17.16 36.88
C GLY A 238 27.88 18.11 37.50
N PHE A 239 28.39 17.73 38.66
CA PHE A 239 29.45 18.44 39.36
C PHE A 239 30.54 17.44 39.74
N ARG A 240 31.78 17.70 39.30
CA ARG A 240 32.90 16.76 39.37
C ARG A 240 32.52 15.42 38.68
N ASN A 241 32.61 14.30 39.39
CA ASN A 241 32.33 12.96 38.87
C ASN A 241 30.91 12.48 39.18
N ILE A 242 30.03 13.35 39.69
CA ILE A 242 28.66 13.02 40.08
C ILE A 242 27.69 13.68 39.10
N CYS A 243 26.78 12.90 38.53
CA CYS A 243 25.67 13.44 37.77
C CYS A 243 24.51 13.78 38.71
N MET A 244 24.05 15.03 38.68
CA MET A 244 22.92 15.49 39.49
C MET A 244 21.58 15.38 38.75
N VAL A 245 21.63 15.45 37.42
CA VAL A 245 20.45 15.37 36.56
C VAL A 245 20.77 14.52 35.35
N TRP A 246 19.98 13.49 35.14
CA TRP A 246 20.08 12.61 33.99
C TRP A 246 19.11 12.99 32.88
N GLY A 247 19.49 12.70 31.65
CA GLY A 247 18.63 12.73 30.48
C GLY A 247 18.65 11.40 29.74
N CYS A 248 17.56 11.10 29.04
CA CYS A 248 17.39 9.87 28.29
C CYS A 248 17.63 10.12 26.80
N CYS A 249 18.56 9.37 26.22
CA CYS A 249 18.64 9.22 24.77
C CYS A 249 17.70 8.09 24.34
N PRO A 250 16.83 8.26 23.33
CA PRO A 250 15.79 7.29 22.97
C PRO A 250 16.31 6.08 22.17
N ILE A 251 17.55 5.65 22.44
CA ILE A 251 18.20 4.48 21.86
C ILE A 251 19.24 3.93 22.85
N GLU A 252 19.52 2.64 22.75
CA GLU A 252 20.52 1.94 23.56
C GLU A 252 21.95 2.14 23.02
N GLY A 253 22.94 2.21 23.90
CA GLY A 253 24.35 2.39 23.52
C GLY A 253 24.69 3.75 22.90
N ALA A 254 23.86 4.76 23.13
CA ALA A 254 24.04 6.08 22.53
C ALA A 254 25.31 6.78 23.03
N THR A 255 25.93 7.57 22.17
CA THR A 255 26.98 8.51 22.59
C THR A 255 26.36 9.82 23.07
N CYS A 256 26.62 10.19 24.33
CA CYS A 256 26.15 11.43 24.92
C CYS A 256 27.00 12.63 24.44
N CYS A 257 26.43 13.52 23.61
CA CYS A 257 27.07 14.76 23.20
C CYS A 257 27.32 15.76 24.35
N LYS A 258 28.30 16.65 24.16
CA LYS A 258 28.71 17.64 25.18
C LYS A 258 27.78 18.83 25.33
N ASP A 259 26.78 18.96 24.46
CA ASP A 259 25.76 20.01 24.53
C ASP A 259 24.68 19.72 25.59
N HIS A 260 24.76 18.55 26.25
CA HIS A 260 23.80 18.05 27.24
C HIS A 260 22.36 17.87 26.74
N ALA A 261 22.07 18.24 25.48
CA ALA A 261 20.75 18.21 24.87
C ALA A 261 20.62 17.13 23.79
N SER A 262 21.74 16.65 23.22
CA SER A 262 21.72 15.74 22.08
C SER A 262 22.51 14.46 22.33
N CYS A 263 22.20 13.41 21.60
CA CYS A 263 22.92 12.15 21.62
C CYS A 263 23.00 11.56 20.21
N CYS A 264 23.99 10.70 20.01
CA CYS A 264 24.26 10.08 18.72
C CYS A 264 24.11 8.57 18.76
N PRO A 265 23.66 7.94 17.66
CA PRO A 265 23.61 6.48 17.56
C PRO A 265 24.97 5.81 17.73
N PRO A 266 25.02 4.56 18.23
CA PRO A 266 26.26 3.80 18.38
C PRO A 266 27.10 3.73 17.10
N ASN A 267 26.44 3.61 15.95
CA ASN A 267 27.09 3.53 14.63
C ASN A 267 27.61 4.90 14.11
N TYR A 268 27.21 6.00 14.76
CA TYR A 268 27.57 7.36 14.39
C TYR A 268 28.02 8.16 15.63
N PRO A 269 29.04 7.72 16.39
CA PRO A 269 29.28 8.22 17.74
C PRO A 269 29.85 9.65 17.79
N VAL A 270 30.27 10.22 16.65
CA VAL A 270 30.91 11.54 16.62
C VAL A 270 29.87 12.65 16.56
N CYS A 271 29.72 13.39 17.65
CA CYS A 271 28.80 14.53 17.75
C CYS A 271 29.33 15.78 17.04
N ASN A 272 28.54 16.33 16.12
CA ASN A 272 28.70 17.68 15.59
C ASN A 272 27.58 18.59 16.14
N ILE A 273 27.86 19.24 17.26
CA ILE A 273 26.89 20.08 17.99
C ILE A 273 26.45 21.29 17.15
N ARG A 274 27.34 21.87 16.34
CA ARG A 274 27.02 23.05 15.52
C ARG A 274 26.06 22.73 14.38
N ALA A 275 26.22 21.56 13.77
CA ALA A 275 25.37 21.10 12.67
C ALA A 275 24.18 20.26 13.15
N GLN A 276 24.11 19.92 14.44
CA GLN A 276 23.14 18.98 15.01
C GLN A 276 23.13 17.62 14.31
N THR A 277 24.32 17.13 13.95
CA THR A 277 24.50 15.83 13.26
C THR A 277 25.49 14.93 13.98
N CYS A 278 25.46 13.66 13.60
CA CYS A 278 26.28 12.57 14.09
C CYS A 278 27.01 11.91 12.91
N SER A 279 28.29 11.59 13.06
CA SER A 279 29.07 10.94 12.01
C SER A 279 29.77 9.68 12.51
N ALA A 280 30.08 8.76 11.60
CA ALA A 280 30.80 7.52 11.93
C ALA A 280 32.26 7.79 12.35
N SER A 281 32.86 8.87 11.86
CA SER A 281 34.21 9.32 12.21
C SER A 281 34.35 10.83 12.01
N LYS A 282 35.43 11.44 12.53
CA LYS A 282 35.68 12.90 12.49
C LYS A 282 35.70 13.50 11.07
N ASN A 283 36.00 12.69 10.05
CA ASN A 283 36.09 13.12 8.65
C ASN A 283 35.11 12.37 7.73
N SER A 284 34.09 11.71 8.30
CA SER A 284 33.14 10.96 7.47
C SER A 284 32.27 11.93 6.66
N PRO A 285 32.10 11.71 5.34
CA PRO A 285 31.18 12.51 4.52
C PRO A 285 29.70 12.19 4.81
N LEU A 286 29.43 11.12 5.56
CA LEU A 286 28.08 10.69 5.92
C LEU A 286 27.75 11.14 7.33
N SER A 287 26.62 11.85 7.46
CA SER A 287 26.10 12.29 8.75
C SER A 287 24.61 12.02 8.86
N VAL A 288 24.17 11.69 10.07
CA VAL A 288 22.75 11.51 10.42
C VAL A 288 22.33 12.60 11.42
N PRO A 289 21.05 12.99 11.49
CA PRO A 289 20.59 13.92 12.50
C PRO A 289 20.86 13.41 13.92
N ALA A 290 21.26 14.32 14.82
CA ALA A 290 21.39 13.99 16.23
C ALA A 290 20.01 13.82 16.89
N LEU A 291 19.92 12.90 17.85
CA LEU A 291 18.70 12.65 18.60
C LEU A 291 18.62 13.60 19.79
N LYS A 292 17.42 14.09 20.09
CA LYS A 292 17.18 14.95 21.24
C LYS A 292 17.02 14.11 22.50
N ARG A 293 17.64 14.53 23.59
CA ARG A 293 17.44 13.94 24.92
C ARG A 293 16.16 14.46 25.56
N THR A 294 15.54 13.62 26.38
CA THR A 294 14.51 14.02 27.34
C THR A 294 15.08 14.01 28.75
N LEU A 295 14.39 14.62 29.71
CA LEU A 295 14.79 14.53 31.12
C LEU A 295 14.48 13.12 31.65
N ALA A 296 15.39 12.54 32.43
CA ALA A 296 15.13 11.27 33.10
C ALA A 296 14.07 11.42 34.19
N LYS A 297 13.37 10.33 34.47
CA LYS A 297 12.32 10.28 35.49
C LYS A 297 12.98 10.15 36.87
N LEU A 298 12.49 10.87 37.87
CA LEU A 298 12.88 10.66 39.26
C LEU A 298 12.30 9.32 39.76
N ASN A 299 13.15 8.47 40.33
CA ASN A 299 12.73 7.27 41.04
C ASN A 299 11.90 7.69 42.26
N ALA A 300 10.76 7.05 42.48
CA ALA A 300 10.01 7.25 43.71
C ALA A 300 10.81 6.65 44.88
N ALA A 301 10.87 7.38 46.00
CA ALA A 301 11.47 6.91 47.25
C ALA A 301 10.67 5.75 47.86
#